data_AF-A0A2P2I4C1-F1
#
_entry.id   AF-A0A2P2I4C1-F1
#
_cell.length_a   1.000
_cell.length_b   1.000
_cell.length_c   1.000
_cell.angle_alpha   90.00
_cell.angle_beta   90.00
_cell.angle_gamma   90.00
#
_symmetry.space_group_name_H-M   'P 1'
#
loop_
_entity.id
_entity.type
_entity.pdbx_description
1 polymer ?
#
loop_
_entity_poly.entity_id
_entity_poly.type
_entity_poly.pdbx_seq_one_letter_code
_entity_poly.pdbx_strand_id
1 'polypeptide(L)'
;ASASIAAASVVGENDEPVDTTLPLEEEDDVWVTSQGKFKFKLEDLPPQLQVVYILLTRLSKTKDGDEVYHICLCLKFLVLHGEALAQTAHIHKGLLLWCQENVTISTTWSLICAEWSHVAEVCVALLLHYISLPDGSDIFWKLCENHFNHSDWRVRFQAVEKVVVIGRFLNVGIMRQCRPLQAAVSHAFCYLVASLDDVDVAIAQRAALGLTSLPDQGIKALVWCLEQQFDWVILDRPMIIQTIHQLCSCIPDRKVITWDFFFNRFDSLYLESQVTLENRGEFYTKPR
;
A
#
# COMPACT_ATOMS: atom_id res chain seq x y z
N ALA A 1 58.76 4.40 13.54
CA ALA A 1 58.85 5.40 12.47
C ALA A 1 57.46 5.57 11.88
N SER A 2 56.81 6.69 12.15
CA SER A 2 55.45 6.96 11.69
C SER A 2 55.55 7.91 10.51
N ALA A 3 55.21 7.44 9.31
CA ALA A 3 55.17 8.27 8.11
C ALA A 3 53.85 9.04 8.06
N SER A 4 53.94 10.37 7.96
CA SER A 4 52.81 11.26 7.67
C SER A 4 52.58 11.26 6.15
N ILE A 5 51.36 10.92 5.73
CA ILE A 5 50.91 11.07 4.34
C ILE A 5 50.34 12.48 4.23
N ALA A 6 50.95 13.32 3.39
CA ALA A 6 50.43 14.64 3.05
C ALA A 6 49.14 14.50 2.23
N ALA A 7 48.07 15.20 2.65
CA ALA A 7 46.83 15.29 1.90
C ALA A 7 47.06 16.09 0.62
N ALA A 8 46.59 15.57 -0.52
CA ALA A 8 46.64 16.27 -1.79
C ALA A 8 45.64 17.44 -1.77
N SER A 9 46.13 18.66 -1.99
CA SER A 9 45.32 19.84 -2.23
C SER A 9 44.98 19.91 -3.73
N VAL A 10 43.70 20.07 -4.05
CA VAL A 10 43.23 20.35 -5.41
C VAL A 10 43.36 21.85 -5.63
N VAL A 11 44.11 22.24 -6.66
CA VAL A 11 44.34 23.64 -7.05
C VAL A 11 43.49 23.92 -8.29
N GLY A 12 42.72 25.01 -8.25
CA GLY A 12 41.91 25.45 -9.39
C GLY A 12 42.75 26.11 -10.49
N GLU A 13 42.16 26.39 -11.65
CA GLU A 13 42.87 26.92 -12.84
C GLU A 13 43.57 28.29 -12.65
N ASN A 14 43.38 28.95 -11.50
CA ASN A 14 43.96 30.26 -11.17
C ASN A 14 44.93 30.24 -9.97
N ASP A 15 45.45 29.07 -9.55
CA ASP A 15 46.41 28.94 -8.43
C ASP A 15 45.90 29.44 -7.06
N GLU A 16 44.59 29.66 -6.91
CA GLU A 16 43.97 29.93 -5.61
C GLU A 16 43.63 28.62 -4.88
N PRO A 17 43.85 28.54 -3.55
CA PRO A 17 43.43 27.40 -2.76
C PRO A 17 41.91 27.29 -2.79
N VAL A 18 41.39 26.16 -3.29
CA VAL A 18 39.95 25.86 -3.24
C VAL A 18 39.55 25.70 -1.79
N ASP A 19 38.77 26.66 -1.28
CA ASP A 19 38.25 26.60 0.08
C ASP A 19 37.18 25.50 0.16
N THR A 20 37.59 24.29 0.53
CA THR A 20 36.71 23.11 0.68
C THR A 20 35.74 23.22 1.88
N THR A 21 35.67 24.37 2.55
CA THR A 21 34.76 24.65 3.67
C THR A 21 33.48 25.39 3.29
N LEU A 22 33.28 25.71 2.02
CA LEU A 22 31.93 26.08 1.56
C LEU A 22 31.05 24.83 1.61
N PRO A 23 29.88 24.86 2.28
CA PRO A 23 28.89 23.81 2.12
C PRO A 23 28.62 23.71 0.62
N LEU A 24 28.78 22.51 0.05
CA LEU A 24 28.14 22.17 -1.22
C LEU A 24 26.72 22.70 -1.12
N GLU A 25 26.37 23.68 -1.98
CA GLU A 25 25.03 24.28 -2.00
C GLU A 25 24.03 23.15 -1.78
N GLU A 26 23.21 23.24 -0.72
CA GLU A 26 22.05 22.37 -0.60
C GLU A 26 21.27 22.61 -1.89
N GLU A 27 21.36 21.67 -2.84
CA GLU A 27 20.71 21.84 -4.13
C GLU A 27 19.20 21.78 -3.84
N ASP A 28 18.60 22.96 -3.58
CA ASP A 28 17.21 23.20 -3.12
C ASP A 28 16.12 22.56 -4.02
N ASP A 29 16.52 21.93 -5.12
CA ASP A 29 15.68 21.31 -6.14
C ASP A 29 15.97 19.81 -6.35
N VAL A 30 16.72 19.17 -5.46
CA VAL A 30 17.06 17.74 -5.55
C VAL A 30 16.19 16.90 -4.62
N TRP A 31 15.31 16.12 -5.25
CA TRP A 31 14.37 15.22 -4.60
C TRP A 31 14.93 13.80 -4.61
N VAL A 32 15.26 13.29 -3.43
CA VAL A 32 15.79 11.93 -3.25
C VAL A 32 14.64 10.94 -3.08
N THR A 33 14.67 9.85 -3.84
CA THR A 33 13.70 8.75 -3.75
C THR A 33 14.40 7.39 -3.82
N SER A 34 13.64 6.30 -3.65
CA SER A 34 14.20 4.94 -3.78
C SER A 34 14.73 4.61 -5.18
N GLN A 35 14.30 5.34 -6.22
CA GLN A 35 14.73 5.12 -7.60
C GLN A 35 15.80 6.13 -8.07
N GLY A 36 16.31 6.99 -7.19
CA GLY A 36 17.40 7.90 -7.48
C GLY A 36 17.12 9.34 -7.06
N LYS A 37 17.88 10.27 -7.64
CA LYS A 37 17.74 11.72 -7.40
C LYS A 37 17.06 12.36 -8.60
N PHE A 38 16.02 13.14 -8.34
CA PHE A 38 15.29 13.90 -9.35
C PHE A 38 15.54 15.39 -9.14
N LYS A 39 15.90 16.11 -10.19
CA LYS A 39 16.11 17.56 -10.12
C LYS A 39 14.97 18.28 -10.83
N PHE A 40 14.13 18.98 -10.07
CA PHE A 40 13.05 19.81 -10.60
C PHE A 40 12.63 20.85 -9.56
N LYS A 41 12.18 22.01 -10.03
CA LYS A 41 11.59 23.03 -9.17
C LYS A 41 10.09 22.85 -9.06
N LEU A 42 9.53 23.15 -7.89
CA LEU A 42 8.08 23.10 -7.69
C LEU A 42 7.36 24.16 -8.55
N GLU A 43 7.98 25.33 -8.74
CA GLU A 43 7.43 26.44 -9.55
C GLU A 43 7.27 26.10 -11.04
N ASP A 44 8.05 25.14 -11.55
CA ASP A 44 8.02 24.70 -12.95
C ASP A 44 6.94 23.62 -13.20
N LEU A 45 6.32 23.10 -12.15
CA LEU A 45 5.28 22.06 -12.29
C LEU A 45 3.96 22.68 -12.77
N PRO A 46 3.09 21.91 -13.45
CA PRO A 46 1.72 22.33 -13.73
C PRO A 46 1.00 22.86 -12.48
N PRO A 47 0.21 23.94 -12.57
CA PRO A 47 -0.43 24.55 -11.39
C PRO A 47 -1.24 23.56 -10.54
N GLN A 48 -1.86 22.57 -11.17
CA GLN A 48 -2.62 21.51 -10.50
C GLN A 48 -1.72 20.67 -9.59
N LEU A 49 -0.49 20.33 -10.04
CA LEU A 49 0.47 19.57 -9.25
C LEU A 49 1.07 20.39 -8.11
N GLN A 50 1.29 21.69 -8.33
CA GLN A 50 1.71 22.60 -7.26
C GLN A 50 0.68 22.63 -6.13
N VAL A 51 -0.61 22.76 -6.48
CA VAL A 51 -1.71 22.72 -5.51
C VAL A 51 -1.78 21.37 -4.80
N VAL A 52 -1.68 20.25 -5.53
CA VAL A 52 -1.66 18.91 -4.92
C VAL A 52 -0.52 18.78 -3.91
N TYR A 53 0.70 19.19 -4.27
CA TYR A 53 1.86 19.14 -3.37
C TYR A 53 1.65 19.99 -2.11
N ILE A 54 1.17 21.23 -2.26
CA ILE A 54 0.90 22.13 -1.14
C ILE A 54 -0.16 21.53 -0.21
N LEU A 55 -1.24 20.98 -0.75
CA LEU A 55 -2.31 20.35 0.03
C LEU A 55 -1.81 19.11 0.77
N LEU A 56 -1.02 18.23 0.11
CA LEU A 56 -0.43 17.06 0.74
C LEU A 56 0.52 17.45 1.89
N THR A 57 1.36 18.45 1.68
CA THR A 57 2.30 18.96 2.69
C THR A 57 1.59 19.63 3.85
N ARG A 58 0.45 20.28 3.59
CA ARG A 58 -0.39 20.87 4.64
C ARG A 58 -1.10 19.77 5.43
N LEU A 59 -1.65 18.76 4.75
CA LEU A 59 -2.35 17.64 5.35
C LEU A 59 -1.50 16.91 6.42
N SER A 60 -0.20 16.73 6.16
CA SER A 60 0.71 16.06 7.11
C SER A 60 1.01 16.87 8.38
N LYS A 61 0.65 18.16 8.42
CA LYS A 61 0.90 19.08 9.53
C LYS A 61 -0.37 19.51 10.26
N THR A 62 -1.53 19.42 9.60
CA THR A 62 -2.82 19.85 10.14
C THR A 62 -3.32 18.87 11.23
N LYS A 63 -3.85 19.43 12.31
CA LYS A 63 -4.47 18.66 13.42
C LYS A 63 -5.97 18.91 13.58
N ASP A 64 -6.47 19.99 13.01
CA ASP A 64 -7.89 20.34 13.05
C ASP A 64 -8.69 19.42 12.13
N GLY A 65 -9.73 18.77 12.66
CA GLY A 65 -10.49 17.74 11.95
C GLY A 65 -11.26 18.29 10.75
N ASP A 66 -11.81 19.50 10.87
CA ASP A 66 -12.54 20.14 9.78
C ASP A 66 -11.58 20.55 8.66
N GLU A 67 -10.43 21.13 9.00
CA GLU A 67 -9.41 21.47 8.02
C GLU A 67 -8.86 20.23 7.30
N VAL A 68 -8.56 19.15 8.04
CA VAL A 68 -8.17 17.85 7.47
C VAL A 68 -9.23 17.36 6.48
N TYR A 69 -10.50 17.37 6.88
CA TYR A 69 -11.61 16.91 6.04
C TYR A 69 -11.68 17.69 4.72
N HIS A 70 -11.61 19.02 4.76
CA HIS A 70 -11.70 19.85 3.56
C HIS A 70 -10.47 19.71 2.66
N ILE A 71 -9.26 19.56 3.23
CA ILE A 71 -8.05 19.26 2.45
C ILE A 71 -8.19 17.91 1.75
N CYS A 72 -8.67 16.87 2.45
CA CYS A 72 -8.93 15.56 1.87
C CYS A 72 -9.96 15.63 0.74
N LEU A 73 -11.02 16.42 0.88
CA LEU A 73 -12.00 16.63 -0.20
C LEU A 73 -11.38 17.30 -1.43
N CYS A 74 -10.57 18.35 -1.23
CA CYS A 74 -9.86 19.00 -2.33
C CYS A 74 -8.93 18.02 -3.06
N LEU A 75 -8.16 17.23 -2.30
CA LEU A 75 -7.30 16.18 -2.86
C LEU A 75 -8.11 15.13 -3.61
N LYS A 76 -9.27 14.71 -3.08
CA LYS A 76 -10.16 13.76 -3.76
C LYS A 76 -10.61 14.30 -5.11
N PHE A 77 -11.02 15.55 -5.20
CA PHE A 77 -11.39 16.17 -6.49
C PHE A 77 -10.21 16.27 -7.45
N LEU A 78 -9.05 16.74 -7.00
CA LEU A 78 -7.89 16.94 -7.86
C LEU A 78 -7.29 15.62 -8.36
N VAL A 79 -7.15 14.65 -7.45
CA VAL A 79 -6.39 13.43 -7.72
C VAL A 79 -7.27 12.32 -8.28
N LEU A 80 -8.49 12.11 -7.76
CA LEU A 80 -9.36 11.03 -8.26
C LEU A 80 -10.19 11.48 -9.46
N HIS A 81 -10.78 12.69 -9.41
CA HIS A 81 -11.65 13.16 -10.50
C HIS A 81 -10.88 13.94 -11.57
N GLY A 82 -9.86 14.70 -11.18
CA GLY A 82 -8.97 15.42 -12.09
C GLY A 82 -7.77 14.60 -12.57
N GLU A 83 -7.57 13.38 -12.04
CA GLU A 83 -6.46 12.48 -12.39
C GLU A 83 -5.06 13.12 -12.31
N ALA A 84 -4.90 14.16 -11.49
CA ALA A 84 -3.71 15.01 -11.54
C ALA A 84 -2.39 14.24 -11.36
N LEU A 85 -2.37 13.23 -10.48
CA LEU A 85 -1.19 12.39 -10.27
C LEU A 85 -1.06 11.26 -11.31
N ALA A 86 -2.17 10.75 -11.83
CA ALA A 86 -2.15 9.66 -12.80
C ALA A 86 -1.67 10.14 -14.18
N GLN A 87 -2.18 11.27 -14.67
CA GLN A 87 -1.82 11.84 -15.96
C GLN A 87 -0.35 12.26 -16.04
N THR A 88 0.24 12.59 -14.90
CA THR A 88 1.61 13.12 -14.81
C THR A 88 2.63 12.08 -14.37
N ALA A 89 2.21 10.84 -14.08
CA ALA A 89 3.06 9.77 -13.60
C ALA A 89 4.28 9.49 -14.50
N HIS A 90 4.15 9.70 -15.81
CA HIS A 90 5.23 9.52 -16.77
C HIS A 90 6.11 10.77 -16.98
N ILE A 91 5.54 11.97 -16.82
CA ILE A 91 6.20 13.25 -17.12
C ILE A 91 6.94 13.76 -15.88
N HIS A 92 6.27 13.74 -14.73
CA HIS A 92 6.75 14.23 -13.45
C HIS A 92 6.94 13.06 -12.47
N LYS A 93 7.54 11.97 -12.95
CA LYS A 93 7.75 10.73 -12.18
C LYS A 93 8.44 10.97 -10.83
N GLY A 94 9.42 11.88 -10.79
CA GLY A 94 10.15 12.23 -9.56
C GLY A 94 9.23 12.76 -8.46
N LEU A 95 8.32 13.68 -8.80
CA LEU A 95 7.34 14.22 -7.85
C LEU A 95 6.39 13.12 -7.36
N LEU A 96 5.83 12.33 -8.28
CA LEU A 96 4.89 11.27 -7.90
C LEU A 96 5.54 10.28 -6.93
N LEU A 97 6.74 9.80 -7.27
CA LEU A 97 7.47 8.83 -6.46
C LEU A 97 7.83 9.42 -5.10
N TRP A 98 8.31 10.67 -5.05
CA TRP A 98 8.59 11.35 -3.79
C TRP A 98 7.33 11.49 -2.93
N CYS A 99 6.21 11.92 -3.51
CA CYS A 99 4.93 12.04 -2.82
C CYS A 99 4.47 10.69 -2.26
N GLN A 100 4.58 9.62 -3.06
CA GLN A 100 4.23 8.25 -2.66
C GLN A 100 5.05 7.77 -1.46
N GLU A 101 6.35 7.99 -1.48
CA GLU A 101 7.26 7.53 -0.43
C GLU A 101 7.17 8.35 0.87
N ASN A 102 6.92 9.66 0.76
CA ASN A 102 7.09 10.57 1.89
C ASN A 102 5.78 11.08 2.49
N VAL A 103 4.70 11.18 1.70
CA VAL A 103 3.51 11.93 2.14
C VAL A 103 2.21 11.17 1.94
N THR A 104 1.90 10.63 0.77
CA THR A 104 0.53 10.20 0.44
C THR A 104 0.05 9.02 1.29
N ILE A 105 0.64 7.84 1.14
CA ILE A 105 0.17 6.61 1.77
C ILE A 105 0.31 6.69 3.30
N SER A 106 1.46 7.16 3.81
CA SER A 106 1.72 7.26 5.24
C SER A 106 0.78 8.24 5.95
N THR A 107 0.58 9.45 5.38
CA THR A 107 -0.33 10.45 5.95
C THR A 107 -1.76 9.94 5.91
N THR A 108 -2.20 9.39 4.78
CA THR A 108 -3.58 8.88 4.64
C THR A 108 -3.84 7.73 5.60
N TRP A 109 -2.88 6.80 5.75
CA TRP A 109 -2.96 5.71 6.74
C TRP A 109 -3.10 6.24 8.17
N SER A 110 -2.34 7.27 8.53
CA SER A 110 -2.42 7.88 9.87
C SER A 110 -3.81 8.45 10.17
N LEU A 111 -4.47 9.02 9.15
CA LEU A 111 -5.78 9.66 9.24
C LEU A 111 -6.96 8.68 9.19
N ILE A 112 -6.73 7.41 8.84
CA ILE A 112 -7.77 6.37 8.93
C ILE A 112 -8.01 6.05 10.40
N CYS A 113 -9.04 6.66 10.98
CA CYS A 113 -9.46 6.44 12.37
C CYS A 113 -10.99 6.34 12.44
N ALA A 114 -11.51 5.50 13.34
CA ALA A 114 -12.96 5.34 13.52
C ALA A 114 -13.63 6.61 14.07
N GLU A 115 -12.92 7.41 14.87
CA GLU A 115 -13.45 8.62 15.52
C GLU A 115 -13.92 9.67 14.51
N TRP A 116 -13.22 9.81 13.37
CA TRP A 116 -13.54 10.76 12.32
C TRP A 116 -14.04 10.03 11.07
N SER A 117 -15.15 9.31 11.20
CA SER A 117 -15.66 8.42 10.15
C SER A 117 -15.82 9.09 8.77
N HIS A 118 -16.21 10.37 8.71
CA HIS A 118 -16.28 11.12 7.44
C HIS A 118 -14.90 11.38 6.81
N VAL A 119 -13.89 11.71 7.62
CA VAL A 119 -12.49 11.82 7.17
C VAL A 119 -12.00 10.46 6.69
N ALA A 120 -12.27 9.40 7.46
CA ALA A 120 -11.86 8.06 7.12
C ALA A 120 -12.43 7.58 5.78
N GLU A 121 -13.69 7.87 5.47
CA GLU A 121 -14.30 7.53 4.17
C GLU A 121 -13.53 8.16 3.00
N VAL A 122 -13.23 9.46 3.09
CA VAL A 122 -12.48 10.19 2.06
C VAL A 122 -11.03 9.69 1.98
N CYS A 123 -10.39 9.46 3.13
CA CYS A 123 -9.04 8.92 3.22
C CYS A 123 -8.94 7.51 2.63
N VAL A 124 -9.91 6.62 2.84
CA VAL A 124 -9.88 5.28 2.23
C VAL A 124 -9.95 5.41 0.70
N ALA A 125 -10.81 6.27 0.16
CA ALA A 125 -10.86 6.49 -1.29
C ALA A 125 -9.52 7.02 -1.86
N LEU A 126 -8.91 7.99 -1.17
CA LEU A 126 -7.58 8.50 -1.51
C LEU A 126 -6.50 7.42 -1.43
N LEU A 127 -6.49 6.64 -0.35
CA LEU A 127 -5.52 5.56 -0.12
C LEU A 127 -5.59 4.52 -1.23
N LEU A 128 -6.78 4.04 -1.58
CA LEU A 128 -6.97 3.06 -2.66
C LEU A 128 -6.47 3.61 -4.00
N HIS A 129 -6.69 4.91 -4.26
CA HIS A 129 -6.13 5.55 -5.45
C HIS A 129 -4.59 5.60 -5.39
N TYR A 130 -4.00 6.04 -4.28
CA TYR A 130 -2.54 6.10 -4.15
C TYR A 130 -1.88 4.72 -4.30
N ILE A 131 -2.49 3.66 -3.77
CA ILE A 131 -2.02 2.28 -3.95
C ILE A 131 -2.07 1.86 -5.42
N SER A 132 -3.05 2.35 -6.19
CA SER A 132 -3.21 2.03 -7.61
C SER A 132 -2.21 2.73 -8.55
N LEU A 133 -1.53 3.77 -8.06
CA LEU A 133 -0.49 4.47 -8.81
C LEU A 133 0.83 3.66 -8.83
N PRO A 134 1.73 3.91 -9.79
CA PRO A 134 3.05 3.26 -9.83
C PRO A 134 3.77 3.31 -8.47
N ASP A 135 4.40 2.20 -8.09
CA ASP A 135 5.12 1.99 -6.82
C ASP A 135 4.26 2.04 -5.54
N GLY A 136 2.99 2.47 -5.62
CA GLY A 136 2.11 2.64 -4.46
C GLY A 136 1.78 1.34 -3.72
N SER A 137 1.60 0.23 -4.45
CA SER A 137 1.35 -1.09 -3.85
C SER A 137 2.50 -1.56 -2.97
N ASP A 138 3.74 -1.34 -3.40
CA ASP A 138 4.93 -1.80 -2.69
C ASP A 138 5.18 -0.96 -1.44
N ILE A 139 4.89 0.34 -1.51
CA ILE A 139 4.95 1.25 -0.36
C ILE A 139 3.90 0.86 0.67
N PHE A 140 2.67 0.59 0.25
CA PHE A 140 1.61 0.14 1.16
C PHE A 140 1.90 -1.23 1.76
N TRP A 141 2.46 -2.16 0.97
CA TRP A 141 2.90 -3.45 1.49
C TRP A 141 3.89 -3.26 2.64
N LYS A 142 4.99 -2.54 2.41
CA LYS A 142 6.01 -2.27 3.43
C LYS A 142 5.42 -1.59 4.66
N LEU A 143 4.48 -0.66 4.45
CA LEU A 143 3.77 0.00 5.54
C LEU A 143 3.01 -1.01 6.41
N CYS A 144 2.21 -1.90 5.80
CA CYS A 144 1.49 -2.93 6.53
C CYS A 144 2.44 -3.88 7.25
N GLU A 145 3.48 -4.38 6.58
CA GLU A 145 4.48 -5.27 7.18
C GLU A 145 5.12 -4.65 8.42
N ASN A 146 5.54 -3.38 8.33
CA ASN A 146 6.14 -2.67 9.45
C ASN A 146 5.17 -2.47 10.62
N HIS A 147 3.89 -2.20 10.35
CA HIS A 147 2.90 -1.94 11.39
C HIS A 147 2.39 -3.22 12.06
N PHE A 148 2.13 -4.28 11.29
CA PHE A 148 1.63 -5.55 11.82
C PHE A 148 2.72 -6.39 12.49
N ASN A 149 3.99 -6.21 12.13
CA ASN A 149 5.10 -6.89 12.80
C ASN A 149 5.82 -6.00 13.84
N HIS A 150 5.23 -4.86 14.19
CA HIS A 150 5.85 -3.92 15.11
C HIS A 150 5.97 -4.52 16.53
N SER A 151 7.07 -4.20 17.23
CA SER A 151 7.30 -4.69 18.60
C SER A 151 6.29 -4.13 19.60
N ASP A 152 5.93 -2.85 19.47
CA ASP A 152 4.85 -2.22 20.25
C ASP A 152 3.48 -2.71 19.76
N TRP A 153 2.77 -3.38 20.66
CA TRP A 153 1.42 -3.90 20.43
C TRP A 153 0.43 -2.79 20.06
N ARG A 154 0.64 -1.55 20.52
CA ARG A 154 -0.27 -0.43 20.18
C ARG A 154 -0.26 -0.09 18.70
N VAL A 155 0.92 -0.21 18.07
CA VAL A 155 1.06 0.00 16.63
C VAL A 155 0.34 -1.10 15.85
N ARG A 156 0.53 -2.37 16.26
CA ARG A 156 -0.18 -3.52 15.68
C ARG A 156 -1.70 -3.41 15.85
N PHE A 157 -2.15 -2.99 17.04
CA PHE A 157 -3.55 -2.76 17.35
C PHE A 157 -4.18 -1.70 16.43
N GLN A 158 -3.50 -0.57 16.23
CA GLN A 158 -3.97 0.47 15.31
C GLN A 158 -4.00 -0.03 13.85
N ALA A 159 -3.07 -0.91 13.47
CA ALA A 159 -3.05 -1.51 12.14
C ALA A 159 -4.31 -2.37 11.89
N VAL A 160 -4.70 -3.18 12.88
CA VAL A 160 -5.96 -3.95 12.85
C VAL A 160 -7.15 -3.01 12.64
N GLU A 161 -7.26 -1.94 13.42
CA GLU A 161 -8.38 -0.99 13.28
C GLU A 161 -8.42 -0.33 11.91
N LYS A 162 -7.26 0.06 11.37
CA LYS A 162 -7.16 0.71 10.07
C LYS A 162 -7.60 -0.21 8.93
N VAL A 163 -7.17 -1.48 8.94
CA VAL A 163 -7.61 -2.43 7.90
C VAL A 163 -9.10 -2.74 8.02
N VAL A 164 -9.67 -2.79 9.23
CA VAL A 164 -11.13 -2.91 9.41
C VAL A 164 -11.85 -1.70 8.80
N VAL A 165 -11.36 -0.47 9.03
CA VAL A 165 -11.97 0.73 8.44
C VAL A 165 -11.84 0.74 6.91
N ILE A 166 -10.69 0.33 6.36
CA ILE A 166 -10.52 0.14 4.91
C ILE A 166 -11.58 -0.84 4.38
N GLY A 167 -11.76 -1.98 5.04
CA GLY A 167 -12.76 -2.98 4.68
C GLY A 167 -14.20 -2.45 4.70
N ARG A 168 -14.54 -1.50 5.58
CA ARG A 168 -15.87 -0.87 5.65
C ARG A 168 -16.18 0.00 4.45
N PHE A 169 -15.19 0.70 3.92
CA PHE A 169 -15.35 1.66 2.81
C PHE A 169 -14.86 1.10 1.46
N LEU A 170 -14.53 -0.19 1.41
CA LEU A 170 -13.98 -0.83 0.22
C LEU A 170 -15.01 -0.90 -0.92
N ASN A 171 -14.62 -0.42 -2.10
CA ASN A 171 -15.45 -0.48 -3.31
C ASN A 171 -14.82 -1.39 -4.37
N VAL A 172 -15.47 -2.53 -4.63
CA VAL A 172 -15.03 -3.53 -5.63
C VAL A 172 -14.88 -2.94 -7.03
N GLY A 173 -15.67 -1.91 -7.38
CA GLY A 173 -15.60 -1.28 -8.70
C GLY A 173 -14.20 -0.75 -9.04
N ILE A 174 -13.51 -0.16 -8.06
CA ILE A 174 -12.16 0.40 -8.22
C ILE A 174 -11.12 -0.72 -8.35
N MET A 175 -11.34 -1.84 -7.65
CA MET A 175 -10.36 -2.93 -7.59
C MET A 175 -10.34 -3.79 -8.85
N ARG A 176 -11.48 -3.99 -9.53
CA ARG A 176 -11.62 -4.93 -10.67
C ARG A 176 -10.57 -4.80 -11.77
N GLN A 177 -10.05 -3.59 -11.98
CA GLN A 177 -9.13 -3.29 -13.08
C GLN A 177 -7.67 -3.12 -12.64
N CYS A 178 -7.38 -3.18 -11.33
CA CYS A 178 -6.05 -2.92 -10.79
C CYS A 178 -5.54 -4.11 -9.96
N ARG A 179 -4.74 -4.99 -10.59
CA ARG A 179 -4.16 -6.16 -9.91
C ARG A 179 -3.24 -5.79 -8.74
N PRO A 180 -2.34 -4.79 -8.83
CA PRO A 180 -1.50 -4.40 -7.70
C PRO A 180 -2.33 -3.96 -6.49
N LEU A 181 -3.42 -3.23 -6.71
CA LEU A 181 -4.36 -2.85 -5.66
C LEU A 181 -5.05 -4.07 -5.02
N GLN A 182 -5.49 -5.04 -5.83
CA GLN A 182 -6.07 -6.29 -5.32
C GLN A 182 -5.09 -7.06 -4.44
N ALA A 183 -3.84 -7.19 -4.88
CA ALA A 183 -2.78 -7.89 -4.13
C ALA A 183 -2.45 -7.16 -2.81
N ALA A 184 -2.32 -5.84 -2.85
CA ALA A 184 -2.05 -5.01 -1.68
C ALA A 184 -3.17 -5.10 -0.62
N VAL A 185 -4.44 -5.04 -1.05
CA VAL A 185 -5.60 -5.19 -0.16
C VAL A 185 -5.70 -6.62 0.39
N SER A 186 -5.46 -7.63 -0.45
CA SER A 186 -5.39 -9.04 -0.05
C SER A 186 -4.37 -9.25 1.07
N HIS A 187 -3.15 -8.70 0.89
CA HIS A 187 -2.07 -8.81 1.87
C HIS A 187 -2.42 -8.13 3.21
N ALA A 188 -2.97 -6.90 3.17
CA ALA A 188 -3.44 -6.23 4.39
C ALA A 188 -4.54 -7.03 5.10
N PHE A 189 -5.44 -7.68 4.34
CA PHE A 189 -6.49 -8.50 4.91
C PHE A 189 -5.95 -9.77 5.57
N CYS A 190 -4.96 -10.42 4.96
CA CYS A 190 -4.26 -11.56 5.56
C CYS A 190 -3.66 -11.19 6.92
N TYR A 191 -3.03 -10.02 7.05
CA TYR A 191 -2.55 -9.55 8.36
C TYR A 191 -3.67 -9.33 9.38
N LEU A 192 -4.80 -8.73 8.97
CA LEU A 192 -5.96 -8.56 9.86
C LEU A 192 -6.47 -9.91 10.38
N VAL A 193 -6.58 -10.92 9.52
CA VAL A 193 -7.04 -12.26 9.93
C VAL A 193 -5.99 -12.98 10.77
N ALA A 194 -4.71 -12.90 10.41
CA ALA A 194 -3.61 -13.46 11.21
C ALA A 194 -3.53 -12.85 12.62
N SER A 195 -3.98 -11.59 12.77
CA SER A 195 -4.05 -10.91 14.07
C SER A 195 -5.03 -11.56 15.05
N LEU A 196 -5.91 -12.48 14.60
CA LEU A 196 -6.72 -13.33 15.50
C LEU A 196 -5.86 -14.19 16.43
N ASP A 197 -4.63 -14.51 16.00
CA ASP A 197 -3.65 -15.30 16.74
C ASP A 197 -2.50 -14.42 17.30
N ASP A 198 -2.69 -13.09 17.44
CA ASP A 198 -1.68 -12.21 18.04
C ASP A 198 -1.42 -12.62 19.51
N VAL A 199 -0.16 -12.48 19.94
CA VAL A 199 0.27 -12.76 21.31
C VAL A 199 -0.41 -11.85 22.34
N ASP A 200 -0.81 -10.65 21.94
CA ASP A 200 -1.58 -9.72 22.76
C ASP A 200 -3.08 -9.97 22.58
N VAL A 201 -3.75 -10.34 23.68
CA VAL A 201 -5.17 -10.67 23.70
C VAL A 201 -6.05 -9.49 23.25
N ALA A 202 -5.64 -8.24 23.50
CA ALA A 202 -6.41 -7.08 23.09
C ALA A 202 -6.44 -6.94 21.57
N ILE A 203 -5.34 -7.28 20.89
CA ILE A 203 -5.27 -7.29 19.42
C ILE A 203 -6.14 -8.41 18.86
N ALA A 204 -6.00 -9.64 19.38
CA ALA A 204 -6.80 -10.78 18.95
C ALA A 204 -8.31 -10.52 19.08
N GLN A 205 -8.75 -9.96 20.22
CA GLN A 205 -10.14 -9.56 20.42
C GLN A 205 -10.57 -8.44 19.47
N ARG A 206 -9.71 -7.44 19.24
CA ARG A 206 -10.00 -6.33 18.32
C ARG A 206 -10.14 -6.82 16.88
N ALA A 207 -9.30 -7.75 16.44
CA ALA A 207 -9.40 -8.38 15.12
C ALA A 207 -10.71 -9.15 14.98
N ALA A 208 -11.06 -9.99 15.96
CA ALA A 208 -12.32 -10.75 15.96
C ALA A 208 -13.56 -9.83 15.87
N LEU A 209 -13.65 -8.84 16.77
CA LEU A 209 -14.74 -7.86 16.75
C LEU A 209 -14.78 -7.06 15.44
N GLY A 210 -13.61 -6.66 14.94
CA GLY A 210 -13.45 -5.97 13.68
C GLY A 210 -14.05 -6.75 12.51
N LEU A 211 -13.63 -8.01 12.35
CA LEU A 211 -14.12 -8.92 11.32
C LEU A 211 -15.63 -9.15 11.42
N THR A 212 -16.15 -9.41 12.63
CA THR A 212 -17.59 -9.60 12.85
C THR A 212 -18.40 -8.33 12.57
N SER A 213 -17.80 -7.14 12.72
CA SER A 213 -18.48 -5.85 12.49
C SER A 213 -18.49 -5.37 11.04
N LEU A 214 -17.67 -5.97 10.16
CA LEU A 214 -17.58 -5.54 8.76
C LEU A 214 -18.94 -5.72 8.05
N PRO A 215 -19.35 -4.81 7.15
CA PRO A 215 -20.53 -5.03 6.32
C PRO A 215 -20.29 -6.21 5.37
N ASP A 216 -21.36 -6.91 4.98
CA ASP A 216 -21.26 -8.06 4.05
C ASP A 216 -20.60 -7.68 2.72
N GLN A 217 -20.85 -6.47 2.24
CA GLN A 217 -20.20 -5.95 1.05
C GLN A 217 -18.67 -5.86 1.21
N GLY A 218 -18.20 -5.41 2.38
CA GLY A 218 -16.78 -5.31 2.70
C GLY A 218 -16.13 -6.69 2.80
N ILE A 219 -16.76 -7.63 3.50
CA ILE A 219 -16.28 -9.03 3.58
C ILE A 219 -16.20 -9.64 2.19
N LYS A 220 -17.25 -9.54 1.38
CA LYS A 220 -17.26 -10.06 0.00
C LYS A 220 -16.15 -9.45 -0.86
N ALA A 221 -15.90 -8.15 -0.71
CA ALA A 221 -14.85 -7.45 -1.44
C ALA A 221 -13.44 -7.94 -1.06
N LEU A 222 -13.18 -8.08 0.25
CA LEU A 222 -11.90 -8.56 0.78
C LEU A 222 -11.65 -10.03 0.41
N VAL A 223 -12.68 -10.88 0.53
CA VAL A 223 -12.61 -12.29 0.13
C VAL A 223 -12.37 -12.41 -1.36
N TRP A 224 -13.07 -11.63 -2.19
CA TRP A 224 -12.81 -11.58 -3.62
C TRP A 224 -11.35 -11.23 -3.95
N CYS A 225 -10.71 -10.31 -3.21
CA CYS A 225 -9.28 -10.03 -3.37
C CYS A 225 -8.38 -11.24 -3.03
N LEU A 226 -8.71 -12.00 -1.96
CA LEU A 226 -8.02 -13.27 -1.65
C LEU A 226 -8.18 -14.27 -2.79
N GLU A 227 -9.38 -14.40 -3.34
CA GLU A 227 -9.67 -15.31 -4.45
C GLU A 227 -8.89 -14.95 -5.71
N GLN A 228 -8.74 -13.66 -6.01
CA GLN A 228 -7.91 -13.20 -7.12
C GLN A 228 -6.43 -13.50 -6.84
N GLN A 229 -5.93 -13.18 -5.65
CA GLN A 229 -4.53 -13.45 -5.31
C GLN A 229 -4.20 -14.95 -5.39
N PHE A 230 -5.14 -15.81 -5.00
CA PHE A 230 -5.00 -17.26 -5.11
C PHE A 230 -4.83 -17.74 -6.55
N ASP A 231 -5.58 -17.14 -7.49
CA ASP A 231 -5.51 -17.47 -8.92
C ASP A 231 -4.18 -17.02 -9.52
N TRP A 232 -3.74 -15.80 -9.18
CA TRP A 232 -2.59 -15.19 -9.84
C TRP A 232 -1.23 -15.58 -9.25
N VAL A 233 -1.17 -15.90 -7.95
CA VAL A 233 0.10 -16.11 -7.24
C VAL A 233 0.10 -17.47 -6.53
N ILE A 234 0.66 -18.48 -7.21
CA ILE A 234 0.74 -19.86 -6.71
C ILE A 234 1.42 -19.94 -5.34
N LEU A 235 2.46 -19.13 -5.13
CA LEU A 235 3.24 -19.11 -3.88
C LEU A 235 2.41 -18.66 -2.66
N ASP A 236 1.36 -17.86 -2.87
CA ASP A 236 0.53 -17.32 -1.79
C ASP A 236 -0.63 -18.25 -1.41
N ARG A 237 -0.91 -19.28 -2.23
CA ARG A 237 -2.05 -20.19 -2.03
C ARG A 237 -2.13 -20.80 -0.63
N PRO A 238 -1.04 -21.31 -0.01
CA PRO A 238 -1.11 -21.87 1.34
C PRO A 238 -1.53 -20.83 2.39
N MET A 239 -0.98 -19.62 2.29
CA MET A 239 -1.28 -18.51 3.20
C MET A 239 -2.74 -18.06 3.04
N ILE A 240 -3.24 -18.00 1.80
CA ILE A 240 -4.64 -17.66 1.52
C ILE A 240 -5.60 -18.72 2.05
N ILE A 241 -5.31 -20.01 1.88
CA ILE A 241 -6.14 -21.09 2.43
C ILE A 241 -6.19 -21.00 3.97
N GLN A 242 -5.05 -20.77 4.61
CA GLN A 242 -4.99 -20.60 6.06
C GLN A 242 -5.81 -19.39 6.53
N THR A 243 -5.67 -18.26 5.85
CA THR A 243 -6.44 -17.03 6.09
C THR A 243 -7.94 -17.31 5.98
N ILE A 244 -8.37 -17.96 4.90
CA ILE A 244 -9.76 -18.31 4.66
C ILE A 244 -10.30 -19.26 5.75
N HIS A 245 -9.51 -20.23 6.19
CA HIS A 245 -9.88 -21.15 7.26
C HIS A 245 -10.10 -20.44 8.61
N GLN A 246 -9.17 -19.56 9.00
CA GLN A 246 -9.30 -18.74 10.21
C GLN A 246 -10.53 -17.83 10.13
N LEU A 247 -10.76 -17.21 8.98
CA LEU A 247 -11.91 -16.35 8.74
C LEU A 247 -13.23 -17.10 8.90
N CYS A 248 -13.36 -18.30 8.32
CA CYS A 248 -14.55 -19.15 8.48
C CYS A 248 -14.79 -19.54 9.95
N SER A 249 -13.73 -19.74 10.72
CA SER A 249 -13.84 -20.04 12.15
C SER A 249 -14.32 -18.83 12.94
N CYS A 250 -13.89 -17.62 12.57
CA CYS A 250 -14.25 -16.37 13.23
C CYS A 250 -15.68 -15.88 12.89
N ILE A 251 -16.14 -16.08 11.65
CA ILE A 251 -17.45 -15.62 11.16
C ILE A 251 -18.24 -16.75 10.48
N PRO A 252 -18.59 -17.82 11.21
CA PRO A 252 -19.19 -19.03 10.64
C PRO A 252 -20.53 -18.78 9.94
N ASP A 253 -21.32 -17.82 10.44
CA ASP A 253 -22.66 -17.54 9.91
C ASP A 253 -22.65 -16.89 8.52
N ARG A 254 -21.53 -16.29 8.12
CA ARG A 254 -21.42 -15.54 6.86
C ARG A 254 -21.10 -16.40 5.65
N LYS A 255 -20.85 -17.70 5.84
CA LYS A 255 -20.56 -18.69 4.76
C LYS A 255 -19.58 -18.14 3.72
N VAL A 256 -18.44 -17.64 4.21
CA VAL A 256 -17.44 -16.95 3.40
C VAL A 256 -16.93 -17.81 2.24
N ILE A 257 -16.77 -19.11 2.46
CA ILE A 257 -16.42 -20.05 1.40
C ILE A 257 -17.69 -20.66 0.81
N THR A 258 -17.82 -20.54 -0.51
CA THR A 258 -18.90 -21.17 -1.27
C THR A 258 -18.41 -22.42 -2.00
N TRP A 259 -19.34 -23.27 -2.43
CA TRP A 259 -19.02 -24.38 -3.32
C TRP A 259 -18.39 -23.89 -4.63
N ASP A 260 -18.86 -22.76 -5.15
CA ASP A 260 -18.35 -22.16 -6.39
C ASP A 260 -16.87 -21.78 -6.27
N PHE A 261 -16.43 -21.31 -5.11
CA PHE A 261 -15.00 -21.08 -4.85
C PHE A 261 -14.20 -22.38 -5.07
N PHE A 262 -14.55 -23.45 -4.36
CA PHE A 262 -13.82 -24.72 -4.49
C PHE A 262 -13.88 -25.31 -5.90
N PHE A 263 -15.06 -25.29 -6.52
CA PHE A 263 -15.27 -25.85 -7.85
C PHE A 263 -14.38 -25.15 -8.90
N ASN A 264 -14.43 -23.81 -8.95
CA ASN A 264 -13.64 -23.03 -9.92
C ASN A 264 -12.13 -23.19 -9.72
N ARG A 265 -11.67 -23.32 -8.47
CA ARG A 265 -10.24 -23.51 -8.16
C ARG A 265 -9.76 -24.94 -8.42
N PHE A 266 -10.61 -25.94 -8.22
CA PHE A 266 -10.28 -27.32 -8.54
C PHE A 266 -10.07 -27.51 -10.04
N ASP A 267 -10.93 -26.93 -10.88
CA ASP A 267 -10.76 -26.98 -12.35
C ASP A 267 -9.46 -26.31 -12.80
N SER A 268 -9.13 -25.17 -12.19
CA SER A 268 -7.88 -24.44 -12.49
C SER A 268 -6.64 -25.24 -12.05
N LEU A 269 -6.64 -25.80 -10.85
CA LEU A 269 -5.57 -26.68 -10.35
C LEU A 269 -5.43 -27.95 -11.19
N TYR A 270 -6.55 -28.52 -11.63
CA TYR A 270 -6.55 -29.68 -12.53
C TYR A 270 -5.88 -29.32 -13.86
N LEU A 271 -6.26 -28.21 -14.50
CA LEU A 271 -5.64 -27.76 -15.75
C LEU A 271 -4.14 -27.49 -15.60
N GLU A 272 -3.72 -26.81 -14.51
CA GLU A 272 -2.31 -26.58 -14.20
C GLU A 272 -1.53 -27.89 -14.03
N SER A 273 -2.14 -28.88 -13.38
CA SER A 273 -1.53 -30.20 -13.21
C SER A 273 -1.34 -30.90 -14.56
N GLN A 274 -2.31 -30.82 -15.46
CA GLN A 274 -2.22 -31.38 -16.81
C GLN A 274 -1.10 -30.72 -17.62
N VAL A 275 -1.01 -29.38 -17.61
CA VAL A 275 0.07 -28.64 -18.29
C VAL A 275 1.44 -29.02 -17.70
N THR A 276 1.54 -29.20 -16.39
CA THR A 276 2.80 -29.61 -15.74
C THR A 276 3.22 -31.02 -16.15
N LEU A 277 2.26 -31.93 -16.26
CA LEU A 277 2.46 -33.31 -16.71
C LEU A 277 2.84 -33.37 -18.19
N GLU A 278 2.19 -32.59 -19.04
CA GLU A 278 2.54 -32.41 -20.46
C GLU A 278 3.98 -31.89 -20.62
N ASN A 279 4.36 -30.87 -19.84
CA ASN A 279 5.71 -30.33 -19.83
C ASN A 279 6.77 -31.34 -19.36
N ARG A 280 6.37 -32.37 -18.61
CA ARG A 280 7.22 -33.49 -18.16
C ARG A 280 7.16 -34.70 -19.09
N GLY A 281 6.33 -34.69 -20.14
CA GLY A 281 6.13 -35.81 -21.06
C GLY A 281 5.32 -36.97 -20.49
N GLU A 282 4.65 -36.78 -19.35
CA GLU A 282 3.90 -37.81 -18.61
C GLU A 282 2.39 -37.61 -18.84
N PHE A 283 1.87 -37.98 -20.01
CA PHE A 283 0.42 -37.87 -20.25
C PHE A 283 -0.37 -38.82 -19.32
N TYR A 284 -1.34 -38.26 -18.60
CA TYR A 284 -2.42 -39.06 -18.01
C TYR A 284 -3.40 -39.48 -19.11
N THR A 285 -3.26 -40.69 -19.64
CA THR A 285 -4.35 -41.33 -20.38
C THR A 285 -5.44 -41.73 -19.38
N LYS A 286 -6.65 -41.15 -19.48
CA LYS A 286 -7.83 -41.62 -18.75
C LYS A 286 -7.94 -43.15 -18.91
N PRO A 287 -8.13 -43.93 -17.82
CA PRO A 287 -8.51 -45.32 -17.95
C PRO A 287 -9.84 -45.38 -18.70
N ARG A 288 -9.92 -46.25 -19.72
CA ARG A 288 -11.14 -46.51 -20.48
C ARG A 288 -12.23 -47.10 -19.59
#